data_AF-A0A7C3Y318-F1
#
_entry.id   AF-A0A7C3Y318-F1
#
_cell.length_a   1.000
_cell.length_b   1.000
_cell.length_c   1.000
_cell.angle_alpha   90.00
_cell.angle_beta   90.00
_cell.angle_gamma   90.00
#
_symmetry.space_group_name_H-M   'P 1'
#
loop_
_entity.id
_entity.type
_entity.pdbx_description
1 polymer ?
#
loop_
_entity_poly.entity_id
_entity_poly.type
_entity_poly.pdbx_seq_one_letter_code
_entity_poly.pdbx_strand_id
1 'polypeptide(L)'
;MKLGESTFNKMRGQSLLELILAIGIFLILILVLSPLFLDTLNSLRLSQEFLIADFLAKEGLEAVRSIRDSNWEDLTPGNHGLSISDSHFVFYGEEEDVSGQLREGKRKIQIENID
;
A
#
# COMPACT_ATOMS: atom_id res chain seq x y z
N MET A 1 73.34 -15.93 -33.33
CA MET A 1 72.10 -15.27 -33.79
C MET A 1 70.93 -16.04 -33.16
N LYS A 2 70.39 -15.55 -32.04
CA LYS A 2 69.25 -16.18 -31.34
C LYS A 2 68.00 -15.35 -31.68
N LEU A 3 67.06 -15.97 -32.37
CA LEU A 3 65.78 -15.37 -32.75
C LEU A 3 64.89 -15.30 -31.50
N GLY A 4 64.37 -14.09 -31.24
CA GLY A 4 63.51 -13.81 -30.09
C GLY A 4 62.19 -14.55 -30.20
N GLU A 5 61.83 -15.27 -29.14
CA GLU A 5 60.53 -15.91 -29.03
C GLU A 5 59.43 -14.86 -28.87
N SER A 6 58.44 -14.93 -29.77
CA SER A 6 57.21 -14.13 -29.72
C SER A 6 56.38 -14.55 -28.52
N THR A 7 56.30 -13.70 -27.49
CA THR A 7 55.42 -13.91 -26.34
C THR A 7 53.96 -13.79 -26.79
N PHE A 8 53.34 -14.94 -27.04
CA PHE A 8 51.91 -15.04 -27.37
C PHE A 8 51.07 -14.42 -26.24
N ASN A 9 50.23 -13.45 -26.60
CA ASN A 9 49.39 -12.66 -25.72
C ASN A 9 48.32 -13.54 -25.02
N LYS A 10 48.61 -14.01 -23.79
CA LYS A 10 47.77 -14.93 -22.99
C LYS A 10 46.54 -14.28 -22.33
N MET A 11 46.31 -12.98 -22.49
CA MET A 11 45.30 -12.25 -21.70
C MET A 11 43.87 -12.25 -22.28
N ARG A 12 43.68 -12.62 -23.55
CA ARG A 12 42.37 -12.49 -24.24
C ARG A 12 41.29 -13.43 -23.70
N GLY A 13 41.65 -14.63 -23.26
CA GLY A 13 40.71 -15.58 -22.66
C GLY A 13 40.30 -15.20 -21.23
N GLN A 14 41.20 -14.57 -20.48
CA GLN A 14 40.94 -14.12 -19.11
C GLN A 14 39.89 -13.00 -19.08
N SER A 15 40.01 -11.99 -19.95
CA SER A 15 39.05 -10.89 -20.00
C SER A 15 37.64 -11.33 -20.39
N LEU A 16 37.51 -12.37 -21.24
CA LEU A 16 36.20 -12.94 -21.58
C LEU A 16 35.56 -13.64 -20.38
N LEU A 17 36.34 -14.42 -19.63
CA LEU A 17 35.85 -15.09 -18.42
C LEU A 17 35.43 -14.07 -17.34
N GLU A 18 36.23 -13.02 -17.17
CA GLU A 18 35.95 -11.94 -16.21
C GLU A 18 34.66 -11.19 -16.57
N LEU A 19 34.40 -10.95 -17.86
CA LEU A 19 33.14 -10.36 -18.32
C LEU A 19 31.94 -11.27 -18.05
N ILE A 20 32.05 -12.57 -18.33
CA ILE A 20 30.97 -13.55 -18.05
C ILE A 20 30.68 -13.61 -16.54
N LEU A 21 31.73 -13.62 -15.72
CA LEU A 21 31.61 -13.62 -14.27
C LEU A 21 30.96 -12.33 -13.77
N ALA A 22 31.39 -11.16 -14.26
CA ALA A 22 30.82 -9.87 -13.91
C ALA A 22 29.34 -9.78 -14.27
N ILE A 23 28.94 -10.25 -15.46
CA ILE A 23 27.54 -10.32 -15.88
C ILE A 23 26.75 -11.27 -14.97
N GLY A 24 27.30 -12.45 -14.64
CA GLY A 24 26.64 -13.40 -13.75
C GLY A 24 26.35 -12.81 -12.37
N ILE A 25 27.34 -12.16 -11.76
CA ILE A 25 27.18 -11.49 -10.45
C ILE A 25 26.18 -10.33 -10.57
N PHE A 26 26.27 -9.53 -11.62
CA PHE A 26 25.39 -8.40 -11.86
C PHE A 26 23.92 -8.83 -12.01
N LEU A 27 23.66 -9.92 -12.74
CA LEU A 27 22.31 -10.46 -12.90
C LEU A 27 21.73 -10.98 -11.57
N ILE A 28 22.55 -11.63 -10.74
CA ILE A 28 22.13 -12.05 -9.40
C ILE A 28 21.72 -10.83 -8.56
N LEU A 29 22.50 -9.74 -8.61
CA LEU A 29 22.20 -8.51 -7.88
C LEU A 29 20.86 -7.90 -8.33
N ILE A 30 20.63 -7.79 -9.65
CA ILE A 30 19.35 -7.29 -10.16
C ILE A 30 18.20 -8.16 -9.67
N LEU A 31 18.34 -9.48 -9.77
CA LEU A 31 17.28 -10.42 -9.41
C LEU A 31 16.87 -10.30 -7.94
N VAL A 32 17.81 -9.99 -7.04
CA VAL A 32 17.56 -9.80 -5.62
C VAL A 32 16.99 -8.41 -5.33
N LEU A 33 17.48 -7.36 -5.99
CA LEU A 33 17.08 -5.97 -5.71
C LEU A 33 15.72 -5.60 -6.33
N SER A 34 15.37 -6.17 -7.49
CA SER A 34 14.10 -5.90 -8.15
C SER A 34 12.86 -6.16 -7.28
N PRO A 35 12.68 -7.33 -6.64
CA PRO A 35 11.51 -7.58 -5.80
C PRO A 35 11.49 -6.65 -4.57
N LEU A 36 12.64 -6.38 -3.93
CA LEU A 36 12.73 -5.47 -2.78
C LEU A 36 12.23 -4.07 -3.12
N PHE A 37 12.55 -3.57 -4.32
CA PHE A 37 12.07 -2.28 -4.79
C PHE A 37 10.55 -2.27 -4.99
N LEU A 38 10.00 -3.31 -5.62
CA LEU A 38 8.55 -3.44 -5.83
C LEU A 38 7.79 -3.59 -4.50
N ASP A 39 8.32 -4.37 -3.58
CA ASP A 39 7.73 -4.58 -2.25
C ASP A 39 7.70 -3.29 -1.43
N THR A 40 8.74 -2.46 -1.57
CA THR A 40 8.78 -1.13 -0.93
C THR A 40 7.66 -0.24 -1.47
N LEU A 41 7.45 -0.20 -2.79
CA LEU A 41 6.36 0.58 -3.40
C LEU A 41 4.97 0.08 -2.97
N ASN A 42 4.80 -1.24 -2.87
CA ASN A 42 3.57 -1.85 -2.38
C ASN A 42 3.33 -1.49 -0.91
N SER A 43 4.35 -1.55 -0.08
CA SER A 43 4.28 -1.24 1.36
C SER A 43 3.95 0.23 1.60
N LEU A 44 4.50 1.15 0.81
CA LEU A 44 4.19 2.59 0.89
C LEU A 44 2.73 2.86 0.55
N ARG A 45 2.22 2.26 -0.52
CA ARG A 45 0.81 2.35 -0.91
C ARG A 45 -0.12 1.77 0.16
N LEU A 46 0.18 0.58 0.68
CA LEU A 46 -0.59 -0.03 1.75
C LEU A 46 -0.59 0.84 3.02
N SER A 47 0.55 1.44 3.36
CA SER A 47 0.65 2.34 4.52
C SER A 47 -0.22 3.59 4.33
N GLN A 48 -0.27 4.13 3.12
CA GLN A 48 -1.15 5.26 2.79
C GLN A 48 -2.62 4.86 2.92
N GLU A 49 -3.02 3.72 2.35
CA GLU A 49 -4.40 3.21 2.46
C GLU A 49 -4.77 2.97 3.93
N PHE A 50 -3.86 2.43 4.74
CA PHE A 50 -4.08 2.23 6.17
C PHE A 50 -4.33 3.54 6.93
N LEU A 51 -3.55 4.59 6.65
CA LEU A 51 -3.74 5.90 7.28
C LEU A 51 -5.09 6.52 6.91
N ILE A 52 -5.51 6.39 5.65
CA ILE A 52 -6.80 6.89 5.19
C ILE A 52 -7.94 6.10 5.85
N ALA A 53 -7.84 4.77 5.91
CA ALA A 53 -8.83 3.93 6.58
C ALA A 53 -8.95 4.24 8.08
N ASP A 54 -7.82 4.46 8.78
CA ASP A 54 -7.81 4.88 10.19
C ASP A 54 -8.47 6.24 10.39
N PHE A 55 -8.21 7.21 9.50
CA PHE A 55 -8.86 8.51 9.54
C PHE A 55 -10.38 8.39 9.33
N LEU A 56 -10.82 7.59 8.35
CA LEU A 56 -12.24 7.39 8.07
C LEU A 56 -12.97 6.66 9.20
N ALA A 57 -12.31 5.73 9.87
CA ALA A 57 -12.84 5.07 11.05
C ALA A 57 -13.00 6.04 12.22
N LYS A 58 -12.01 6.92 12.44
CA LYS A 58 -12.08 7.98 13.47
C LYS A 58 -13.19 8.98 13.17
N GLU A 59 -13.30 9.44 11.92
CA GLU A 59 -14.40 10.30 11.48
C GLU A 59 -15.75 9.63 11.73
N GLY A 60 -15.90 8.35 11.38
CA GLY A 60 -17.12 7.58 11.65
C GLY A 60 -17.46 7.54 13.14
N LEU A 61 -16.47 7.38 14.02
CA LEU A 61 -16.69 7.40 15.47
C LEU A 61 -17.12 8.80 15.97
N GLU A 62 -16.49 9.86 15.49
CA GLU A 62 -16.91 11.23 15.85
C GLU A 62 -18.29 11.57 15.29
N ALA A 63 -18.63 11.04 14.11
CA ALA A 63 -19.96 11.17 13.55
C ALA A 63 -21.03 10.49 14.41
N VAL A 64 -20.79 9.26 14.86
CA VAL A 64 -21.68 8.56 15.79
C VAL A 64 -21.84 9.36 17.08
N ARG A 65 -20.76 9.95 17.62
CA ARG A 65 -20.84 10.82 18.81
C ARG A 65 -21.64 12.09 18.55
N SER A 66 -21.47 12.71 17.39
CA SER A 66 -22.22 13.91 17.00
C SER A 66 -23.73 13.61 16.87
N ILE A 67 -24.09 12.49 16.23
CA ILE A 67 -25.48 12.02 16.11
C ILE A 67 -26.07 11.74 17.49
N ARG A 68 -25.33 10.99 18.32
CA ARG A 68 -25.68 10.70 19.71
C ARG A 68 -25.94 11.97 20.55
N ASP A 69 -25.06 12.95 20.43
CA ASP A 69 -25.14 14.20 21.18
C ASP A 69 -26.29 15.10 20.68
N SER A 70 -26.71 14.90 19.43
CA SER A 70 -27.88 15.55 18.84
C SER A 70 -29.19 14.88 19.29
N ASN A 71 -29.29 13.56 19.15
CA ASN A 71 -30.41 12.77 19.63
C ASN A 71 -30.03 11.29 19.77
N TRP A 72 -30.27 10.70 20.94
CA TRP A 72 -29.93 9.29 21.19
C TRP A 72 -30.83 8.32 20.42
N GLU A 73 -32.06 8.72 20.08
CA GLU A 73 -33.01 7.88 19.32
C GLU A 73 -32.57 7.66 17.86
N ASP A 74 -31.67 8.51 17.35
CA ASP A 74 -31.14 8.40 15.98
C ASP A 74 -30.10 7.26 15.86
N LEU A 75 -29.59 6.74 16.98
CA LEU A 75 -28.71 5.56 17.06
C LEU A 75 -29.50 4.25 16.92
N THR A 76 -30.16 4.10 15.78
CA THR A 76 -30.94 2.88 15.49
C THR A 76 -30.03 1.68 15.19
N PRO A 77 -30.31 0.49 15.75
CA PRO A 77 -29.56 -0.72 15.43
C PRO A 77 -29.60 -1.03 13.94
N GLY A 78 -28.45 -1.43 13.37
CA GLY A 78 -28.32 -1.73 11.95
C GLY A 78 -26.97 -1.34 11.37
N ASN A 79 -26.85 -1.53 10.06
CA ASN A 79 -25.73 -1.05 9.26
C ASN A 79 -26.08 0.32 8.68
N HIS A 80 -25.13 1.25 8.78
CA HIS A 80 -25.30 2.62 8.32
C HIS A 80 -24.09 3.08 7.51
N GLY A 81 -24.34 3.78 6.41
CA GLY A 81 -23.38 4.69 5.81
C GLY A 81 -23.41 6.05 6.50
N LEU A 82 -22.50 6.94 6.10
CA LEU A 82 -22.45 8.32 6.60
C LEU A 82 -22.72 9.32 5.49
N SER A 83 -23.42 10.40 5.83
CA SER A 83 -23.57 11.57 4.97
C SER A 83 -23.57 12.84 5.82
N ILE A 84 -23.43 13.99 5.16
CA ILE A 84 -23.53 15.30 5.81
C ILE A 84 -24.77 15.99 5.28
N SER A 85 -25.70 16.31 6.18
CA SER A 85 -26.91 17.07 5.89
C SER A 85 -26.97 18.25 6.85
N ASP A 86 -27.24 19.45 6.34
CA ASP A 86 -27.31 20.69 7.13
C ASP A 86 -26.12 20.90 8.08
N SER A 87 -24.91 20.59 7.59
CA SER A 87 -23.65 20.67 8.36
C SER A 87 -23.55 19.74 9.57
N HIS A 88 -24.41 18.73 9.68
CA HIS A 88 -24.36 17.70 10.69
C HIS A 88 -24.19 16.32 10.06
N PHE A 89 -23.61 15.40 10.82
CA PHE A 89 -23.50 14.01 10.41
C PHE A 89 -24.86 13.34 10.53
N VAL A 90 -25.25 12.58 9.51
CA VAL A 90 -26.47 11.77 9.50
C VAL A 90 -26.17 10.38 8.96
N PHE A 91 -26.86 9.37 9.48
CA PHE A 91 -26.82 8.04 8.89
C PHE A 91 -27.56 8.03 7.55
N TYR A 92 -26.99 7.34 6.57
CA TYR A 92 -27.57 7.24 5.24
C TYR A 92 -27.21 5.90 4.59
N GLY A 93 -28.23 5.18 4.11
CA GLY A 93 -28.05 3.86 3.50
C GLY A 93 -27.42 2.83 4.46
N GLU A 94 -27.06 1.66 3.94
CA GLU A 94 -26.42 0.60 4.75
C GLU A 94 -24.88 0.69 4.74
N GLU A 95 -24.33 1.43 3.79
CA GLU A 95 -22.89 1.64 3.60
C GLU A 95 -22.68 2.93 2.80
N GLU A 96 -21.48 3.48 2.91
CA GLU A 96 -21.05 4.65 2.15
C GLU A 96 -19.89 4.26 1.23
N ASP A 97 -19.96 4.75 0.00
CA ASP A 97 -18.89 4.62 -0.98
C ASP A 97 -17.77 5.62 -0.69
N VAL A 98 -16.60 5.12 -0.30
CA VAL A 98 -15.37 5.90 -0.10
C VAL A 98 -14.32 5.58 -1.17
N SER A 99 -14.76 5.09 -2.34
CA SER A 99 -13.90 4.73 -3.47
C SER A 99 -13.03 5.89 -3.99
N GLY A 100 -13.46 7.13 -3.74
CA GLY A 100 -12.68 8.33 -4.03
C GLY A 100 -11.44 8.54 -3.14
N GLN A 101 -11.33 7.81 -2.03
CA GLN A 101 -10.26 7.93 -1.03
C GLN A 101 -9.49 6.62 -0.86
N LEU A 102 -10.19 5.50 -0.90
CA LEU A 102 -9.65 4.15 -0.83
C LEU A 102 -10.07 3.37 -2.05
N ARG A 103 -9.16 2.65 -2.70
CA ARG A 103 -9.51 1.88 -3.91
C ARG A 103 -10.55 0.81 -3.58
N GLU A 104 -11.75 0.93 -4.16
CA GLU A 104 -12.91 0.07 -3.87
C GLU A 104 -13.33 0.08 -2.39
N GLY A 105 -13.02 1.18 -1.67
CA GLY A 105 -13.32 1.31 -0.25
C GLY A 105 -14.80 1.55 0.03
N LYS A 106 -15.31 0.90 1.08
CA LYS A 106 -16.64 1.14 1.63
C LYS A 106 -16.55 1.39 3.12
N ARG A 107 -17.29 2.37 3.62
CA ARG A 107 -17.45 2.63 5.06
C ARG A 107 -18.80 2.10 5.53
N LYS A 108 -18.79 1.41 6.67
CA LYS A 108 -19.99 0.88 7.32
C LYS A 108 -19.87 1.06 8.81
N ILE A 109 -20.90 1.63 9.42
CA ILE A 109 -21.05 1.79 10.86
C ILE A 109 -22.11 0.77 11.30
N GLN A 110 -21.76 -0.09 12.24
CA GLN A 110 -22.67 -1.11 12.77
C GLN A 110 -23.06 -0.72 14.19
N ILE A 111 -24.36 -0.57 14.42
CA ILE A 111 -24.94 -0.29 15.75
C ILE A 111 -25.71 -1.53 16.17
N GLU A 112 -25.43 -1.99 17.39
CA GLU A 112 -26.10 -3.15 17.98
C GLU A 112 -26.56 -2.81 19.39
N ASN A 113 -27.66 -3.45 19.81
CA ASN A 113 -28.07 -3.40 21.20
C ASN A 113 -27.10 -4.23 22.05
N ILE A 114 -26.84 -3.78 23.27
CA ILE A 114 -26.09 -4.54 24.25
C ILE A 114 -27.12 -5.34 25.06
N ASP A 115 -27.04 -6.67 25.00
CA ASP A 115 -27.86 -7.59 25.80
C ASP A 115 -27.59 -7.45 27.31
#